data_AF-A0A9E3F8D0-F1
#
_entry.id   AF-A0A9E3F8D0-F1
#
_cell.length_a   1.000
_cell.length_b   1.000
_cell.length_c   1.000
_cell.angle_alpha   90.00
_cell.angle_beta   90.00
_cell.angle_gamma   90.00
#
_symmetry.space_group_name_H-M   'P 1'
#
loop_
_entity.id
_entity.type
_entity.pdbx_description
1 polymer ?
#
loop_
_entity_poly.entity_id
_entity_poly.type
_entity_poly.pdbx_seq_one_letter_code
_entity_poly.pdbx_strand_id
1 'polypeptide(L)'
;MIRSKLRRLRFEKEEREGRRLTYEALQEETGLASNTLARLLKPEPIDRIDGQTLSVLCRYFECGVGDVLEYVPDEQPQGAAA
;
A
#
# COMPACT_ATOMS: atom_id res chain seq x y z
N MET A 1 -0.02 -15.84 3.14
CA MET A 1 0.22 -14.59 3.90
C MET A 1 -0.35 -13.37 3.16
N ILE A 2 -0.87 -12.36 3.86
CA ILE A 2 -1.34 -11.11 3.23
C ILE A 2 -0.17 -10.14 3.06
N ARG A 3 -0.05 -9.51 1.88
CA ARG A 3 0.93 -8.45 1.59
C ARG A 3 0.23 -7.16 1.16
N SER A 4 0.94 -6.06 1.32
CA SER A 4 0.52 -4.74 0.90
C SER A 4 1.16 -4.37 -0.43
N LYS A 5 0.33 -3.98 -1.40
CA LYS A 5 0.73 -3.46 -2.71
C LYS A 5 0.96 -1.95 -2.70
N LEU A 6 1.05 -1.33 -1.51
CA LEU A 6 1.13 0.12 -1.37
C LEU A 6 2.30 0.77 -2.12
N ARG A 7 3.42 0.04 -2.29
CA ARG A 7 4.55 0.51 -3.12
C ARG A 7 4.15 0.72 -4.58
N ARG A 8 3.36 -0.20 -5.13
CA ARG A 8 2.89 -0.14 -6.51
C ARG A 8 1.89 1.01 -6.67
N LEU A 9 0.89 1.09 -5.79
CA LEU A 9 -0.11 2.16 -5.80
C LEU A 9 0.51 3.56 -5.69
N ARG A 10 1.56 3.69 -4.87
CA ARG A 10 2.34 4.93 -4.77
C ARG A 10 2.93 5.31 -6.13
N PHE A 11 3.61 4.38 -6.80
CA PHE A 11 4.23 4.62 -8.09
C PHE A 11 3.18 4.97 -9.17
N GLU A 12 2.08 4.22 -9.23
CA GLU A 12 0.97 4.48 -10.16
C GLU A 12 0.37 5.89 -9.94
N LYS A 13 0.30 6.35 -8.69
CA LYS A 13 -0.16 7.70 -8.36
C LYS A 13 0.89 8.78 -8.69
N GLU A 14 2.17 8.52 -8.45
CA GLU A 14 3.27 9.42 -8.82
C GLU A 14 3.26 9.72 -10.33
N GLU A 15 3.07 8.70 -11.14
CA GLU A 15 2.94 8.85 -12.59
C GLU A 15 1.67 9.60 -13.00
N ARG A 16 0.52 9.29 -12.36
CA ARG A 16 -0.76 9.97 -12.64
C ARG A 16 -0.70 11.46 -12.33
N GLU A 17 -0.05 11.84 -11.22
CA GLU A 17 0.00 13.22 -10.74
C GLU A 17 1.23 13.99 -11.24
N GLY A 18 2.21 13.31 -11.86
CA GLY A 18 3.44 13.93 -12.35
C GLY A 18 4.31 14.52 -11.24
N ARG A 19 4.18 14.03 -10.01
CA ARG A 19 4.96 14.48 -8.84
C ARG A 19 5.45 13.29 -8.03
N ARG A 20 6.54 13.51 -7.31
CA ARG A 20 7.04 12.52 -6.35
C ARG A 20 6.18 12.53 -5.09
N LEU A 21 5.66 11.38 -4.72
CA LEU A 21 4.82 11.20 -3.55
C LEU A 21 5.74 10.76 -2.42
N THR A 22 6.21 11.68 -1.59
CA THR A 22 7.11 11.34 -0.48
C THR A 22 6.34 10.64 0.63
N TYR A 23 7.09 10.06 1.56
CA TYR A 23 6.51 9.45 2.74
C TYR A 23 5.78 10.49 3.61
N GLU A 24 6.35 11.68 3.73
CA GLU A 24 5.74 12.83 4.42
C GLU A 24 4.45 13.26 3.72
N ALA A 25 4.44 13.38 2.39
CA ALA A 25 3.23 13.70 1.64
C ALA A 25 2.12 12.67 1.88
N LEU A 26 2.45 11.38 1.87
CA LEU A 26 1.49 10.33 2.21
C LEU A 26 0.93 10.50 3.63
N GLN A 27 1.78 10.79 4.61
CA GLN A 27 1.32 11.02 5.98
C GLN A 27 0.39 12.22 6.09
N GLU A 28 0.75 13.35 5.48
CA GLU A 28 -0.02 14.59 5.53
C GLU A 28 -1.36 14.44 4.80
N GLU A 29 -1.36 13.81 3.62
CA GLU A 29 -2.56 13.71 2.79
C GLU A 29 -3.49 12.57 3.22
N THR A 30 -2.97 11.47 3.77
CA THR A 30 -3.79 10.35 4.26
C THR A 30 -4.13 10.48 5.75
N GLY A 31 -3.39 11.29 6.52
CA GLY A 31 -3.52 11.38 7.97
C GLY A 31 -3.11 10.11 8.72
N LEU A 32 -2.50 9.13 8.04
CA LEU A 32 -2.10 7.86 8.65
C LEU A 32 -0.81 8.04 9.46
N ALA A 33 -0.75 7.36 10.61
CA ALA A 33 0.45 7.33 11.42
C ALA A 33 1.66 6.78 10.63
N SER A 34 2.84 7.36 10.84
CA SER A 34 4.07 6.92 10.19
C SER A 34 4.28 5.41 10.43
N ASN A 35 4.13 4.92 11.66
CA ASN A 35 4.34 3.49 11.89
C ASN A 35 3.43 2.57 11.04
N THR A 36 2.22 3.02 10.71
CA THR A 36 1.32 2.29 9.82
C THR A 36 1.83 2.30 8.37
N LEU A 37 2.14 3.48 7.82
CA LEU A 37 2.65 3.59 6.45
C LEU A 37 3.97 2.84 6.26
N ALA A 38 4.91 2.93 7.21
CA ALA A 38 6.18 2.21 7.16
C ALA A 38 5.97 0.70 7.09
N ARG A 39 5.03 0.18 7.88
CA ARG A 39 4.67 -1.24 7.88
C ARG A 39 4.00 -1.68 6.58
N LEU A 40 3.15 -0.84 5.99
CA LEU A 40 2.46 -1.14 4.73
C LEU A 40 3.35 -0.97 3.49
N LEU A 41 4.40 -0.14 3.56
CA LEU A 41 5.39 0.04 2.49
C LEU A 41 6.51 -1.01 2.54
N LYS A 42 6.57 -1.84 3.56
CA LYS A 42 7.52 -2.94 3.66
C LYS A 42 7.05 -4.13 2.80
N PRO A 43 7.96 -4.85 2.14
CA PRO A 43 7.62 -6.08 1.40
C PRO A 43 7.18 -7.24 2.33
N GLU A 44 7.41 -7.12 3.63
CA GLU A 44 6.98 -8.07 4.64
C GLU A 44 5.44 -8.25 4.67
N PRO A 45 4.96 -9.47 4.98
CA PRO A 45 3.54 -9.72 5.16
C PRO A 45 2.98 -8.92 6.33
N ILE A 46 1.69 -8.58 6.23
CA ILE A 46 0.97 -7.84 7.26
C ILE A 46 0.04 -8.77 8.03
N ASP A 47 0.14 -8.73 9.35
CA ASP A 47 -0.75 -9.51 10.23
C ASP A 47 -2.06 -8.78 10.51
N ARG A 48 -2.04 -7.45 10.46
CA ARG A 48 -3.16 -6.60 10.88
C ARG A 48 -3.18 -5.25 10.16
N ILE A 49 -4.36 -4.93 9.66
CA ILE A 49 -4.78 -3.63 9.14
C ILE A 49 -6.24 -3.44 9.52
N ASP A 50 -6.58 -2.27 10.04
CA ASP A 50 -7.97 -1.93 10.37
C ASP A 50 -8.71 -1.41 9.14
N GLY A 51 -10.05 -1.52 9.17
CA GLY A 51 -10.89 -1.10 8.05
C GLY A 51 -10.86 0.41 7.78
N GLN A 52 -10.54 1.25 8.78
CA GLN A 52 -10.45 2.70 8.59
C GLN A 52 -9.21 3.04 7.77
N THR A 53 -8.06 2.48 8.12
CA THR A 53 -6.82 2.57 7.34
C THR A 53 -7.05 2.12 5.90
N LEU A 54 -7.72 0.98 5.71
CA LEU A 54 -8.00 0.46 4.37
C LEU A 54 -8.91 1.39 3.58
N SER A 55 -9.96 1.95 4.21
CA SER A 55 -10.88 2.90 3.58
C SER A 55 -10.19 4.20 3.16
N VAL A 56 -9.31 4.73 4.02
CA VAL A 56 -8.49 5.92 3.72
C VAL A 56 -7.60 5.67 2.51
N LEU A 57 -6.90 4.53 2.46
CA LEU A 57 -6.04 4.17 1.34
C LEU A 57 -6.85 3.98 0.06
N CYS A 58 -7.94 3.23 0.11
CA CYS A 58 -8.82 3.02 -1.05
C CYS A 58 -9.33 4.35 -1.62
N ARG A 59 -9.74 5.28 -0.74
CA ARG A 59 -10.20 6.62 -1.15
C ARG A 59 -9.07 7.46 -1.73
N TYR A 60 -7.90 7.46 -1.11
CA TYR A 60 -6.77 8.30 -1.51
C TYR A 60 -6.13 7.85 -2.84
N PHE A 61 -6.07 6.54 -3.08
CA PHE A 61 -5.57 5.94 -4.33
C PHE A 61 -6.67 5.68 -5.37
N GLU A 62 -7.93 5.93 -5.02
CA GLU A 62 -9.11 5.70 -5.87
C GLU A 62 -9.16 4.24 -6.39
N CYS A 63 -8.96 3.28 -5.49
CA CYS A 63 -8.85 1.85 -5.81
C CYS A 63 -9.67 0.98 -4.85
N GLY A 64 -9.76 -0.31 -5.16
CA GLY A 64 -10.42 -1.31 -4.31
C GLY A 64 -9.48 -1.95 -3.29
N VAL A 65 -10.06 -2.68 -2.33
CA VAL A 65 -9.28 -3.36 -1.28
C VAL A 65 -8.28 -4.40 -1.84
N GLY A 66 -8.60 -5.04 -2.97
CA GLY A 66 -7.71 -6.03 -3.62
C GLY A 66 -6.55 -5.40 -4.40
N ASP A 67 -6.63 -4.09 -4.68
CA ASP A 67 -5.51 -3.33 -5.25
C ASP A 67 -4.51 -2.94 -4.15
N VAL A 68 -5.00 -2.74 -2.92
CA VAL A 68 -4.17 -2.44 -1.74
C VAL A 68 -3.56 -3.71 -1.15
N LEU A 69 -4.34 -4.79 -1.06
CA LEU A 69 -3.95 -6.02 -0.38
C LEU A 69 -3.97 -7.23 -1.31
N GLU A 70 -3.03 -8.14 -1.11
CA GLU A 70 -2.99 -9.40 -1.83
C GLU A 70 -2.69 -10.59 -0.91
N TYR A 71 -3.26 -11.74 -1.26
CA TYR A 71 -2.89 -13.00 -0.63
C TYR A 71 -1.79 -13.66 -1.45
N VAL A 72 -0.66 -13.95 -0.80
CA VAL A 72 0.48 -14.67 -1.36
C VAL A 72 0.63 -16.01 -0.63
N PRO A 73 0.54 -17.16 -1.31
CA PRO A 73 0.80 -18.47 -0.72
C PRO A 73 2.25 -18.57 -0.21
N ASP A 74 2.47 -19.37 0.84
CA ASP A 74 3.78 -19.54 1.49
C ASP A 74 4.87 -20.13 0.56
N GLU A 75 4.48 -20.75 -0.55
CA GLU A 75 5.38 -21.41 -1.51
C GLU A 75 5.77 -20.53 -2.72
N GLN A 76 5.39 -19.25 -2.77
CA GLN A 76 5.75 -18.40 -3.90
C GLN A 76 7.09 -17.68 -3.68
N PRO A 77 8.13 -17.97 -4.49
CA PRO A 77 9.34 -17.19 -4.48
C PRO A 77 9.01 -15.75 -4.87
N GLN A 78 9.63 -14.82 -4.17
CA GLN A 78 9.46 -13.39 -4.39
C GLN A 78 9.80 -13.04 -5.85
N GLY A 79 8.80 -12.63 -6.63
CA GLY A 79 9.02 -11.94 -7.92
C GLY A 79 8.72 -12.72 -9.20
N ALA A 80 7.56 -13.36 -9.33
CA ALA A 80 7.05 -13.79 -10.63
C ALA A 80 5.79 -12.98 -11.01
N ALA A 81 6.00 -11.79 -11.58
CA ALA A 81 5.08 -11.28 -12.57
C ALA A 81 5.28 -12.12 -13.84
N ALA A 82 4.24 -12.83 -14.27
CA ALA A 82 4.11 -13.44 -15.59
C ALA A 82 2.77 -13.00 -16.16
#